data_AF-V5HVG5-F1
#
_entry.id   AF-V5HVG5-F1
#
_cell.length_a   1.000
_cell.length_b   1.000
_cell.length_c   1.000
_cell.angle_alpha   90.00
_cell.angle_beta   90.00
_cell.angle_gamma   90.00
#
_symmetry.space_group_name_H-M   'P 1'
#
loop_
_entity.id
_entity.type
_entity.pdbx_description
1 polymer ?
#
loop_
_entity_poly.entity_id
_entity_poly.type
_entity_poly.pdbx_seq_one_letter_code
_entity_poly.pdbx_strand_id
1 'polypeptide(L)'
;LEHLPGSREMLPFLNDYRLFKACSQPDNPAGFGPLVLSALSGSHACFQKYGMHRDYSGLTPIIIIYRADLVEEVLRSNKILTKGGELGEYNLLHSWLGTGLLTSTGDKWRSRRRL
;
A
#
# COMPACT_ATOMS: atom_id res chain seq x y z
N LEU A 1 -17.59 -1.82 -2.45
CA LEU A 1 -16.32 -1.82 -3.20
C LEU A 1 -16.46 -1.42 -4.68
N GLU A 2 -17.68 -1.36 -5.24
CA GLU A 2 -17.87 -1.08 -6.68
C GLU A 2 -17.72 0.39 -7.07
N HIS A 3 -17.83 1.31 -6.10
CA HIS A 3 -17.86 2.76 -6.36
C HIS A 3 -16.53 3.46 -6.02
N LEU A 4 -15.46 2.71 -5.75
CA LEU A 4 -14.16 3.31 -5.47
C LEU A 4 -13.51 3.81 -6.77
N PRO A 5 -12.95 5.03 -6.78
CA PRO A 5 -12.19 5.52 -7.91
C PRO A 5 -10.94 4.67 -8.12
N GLY A 6 -10.64 4.33 -9.37
CA GLY A 6 -9.52 3.46 -9.73
C GLY A 6 -9.93 2.30 -10.64
N SER A 7 -8.99 1.80 -11.43
CA SER A 7 -9.27 0.71 -12.37
C SER A 7 -9.64 -0.57 -11.60
N ARG A 8 -10.51 -1.39 -12.20
CA ARG A 8 -10.73 -2.78 -11.77
C ARG A 8 -9.70 -3.60 -12.53
N GLU A 9 -8.86 -4.34 -11.83
CA GLU A 9 -7.93 -5.22 -12.51
C GLU A 9 -8.71 -6.37 -13.17
N MET A 10 -8.57 -6.51 -14.49
CA MET A 10 -9.26 -7.53 -15.28
C MET A 10 -8.52 -8.88 -15.22
N LEU A 11 -7.19 -8.84 -15.22
CA LEU A 11 -6.32 -10.00 -15.13
C LEU A 11 -5.36 -9.79 -13.97
N PRO A 12 -5.18 -10.76 -13.07
CA PRO A 12 -4.20 -10.66 -12.00
C PRO A 12 -2.82 -10.20 -12.47
N PHE A 13 -2.14 -9.37 -11.69
CA PHE A 13 -0.79 -8.86 -11.95
C PHE A 13 -0.62 -8.00 -13.22
N LEU A 14 -1.69 -7.70 -13.95
CA LEU A 14 -1.60 -6.95 -15.20
C LEU A 14 -1.12 -5.52 -14.96
N ASN A 15 -1.60 -4.89 -13.89
CA ASN A 15 -1.18 -3.53 -13.55
C ASN A 15 0.27 -3.51 -13.08
N ASP A 16 0.66 -4.47 -12.23
CA ASP A 16 2.04 -4.64 -11.76
C ASP A 16 3.01 -4.90 -12.93
N TYR A 17 2.62 -5.78 -13.86
CA TYR A 17 3.42 -6.08 -15.05
C TYR A 17 3.60 -4.85 -15.94
N ARG A 18 2.53 -4.08 -16.18
CA ARG A 18 2.60 -2.83 -16.95
C ARG A 18 3.52 -1.82 -16.29
N LEU A 19 3.39 -1.63 -14.98
CA LEU A 19 4.24 -0.73 -14.21
C LEU A 19 5.71 -1.18 -14.29
N PHE A 20 5.97 -2.47 -14.05
CA PHE A 20 7.30 -3.05 -14.11
C PHE A 20 7.92 -2.88 -15.50
N LYS A 21 7.18 -3.21 -16.56
CA LYS A 21 7.66 -3.06 -17.95
C LYS A 21 7.90 -1.61 -18.33
N ALA A 22 7.09 -0.67 -17.83
CA ALA A 22 7.29 0.76 -18.06
C ALA A 22 8.53 1.29 -17.34
N CYS A 23 8.78 0.82 -16.11
CA CYS A 23 9.92 1.27 -15.29
C CYS A 23 11.24 0.54 -15.61
N SER A 24 11.19 -0.63 -16.26
CA SER A 24 12.35 -1.47 -16.59
C SER A 24 12.85 -1.29 -18.03
N GLN A 25 12.50 -0.19 -18.71
CA GLN A 25 12.99 0.08 -20.06
C GLN A 25 14.51 0.38 -20.04
N PRO A 26 15.33 -0.35 -20.82
CA PRO A 26 16.79 -0.20 -20.78
C PRO A 26 17.28 1.18 -21.27
N ASP A 27 16.43 1.88 -22.00
CA ASP A 27 16.69 3.15 -22.68
C ASP A 27 16.39 4.38 -21.79
N ASN A 28 15.83 4.19 -20.59
CA ASN A 28 15.42 5.29 -19.74
C ASN A 28 16.54 5.76 -18.77
N PRO A 29 16.99 7.02 -18.84
CA PRO A 29 18.10 7.52 -18.02
C PRO A 29 17.76 7.65 -16.53
N ALA A 30 16.48 7.66 -16.13
CA ALA A 30 16.08 7.89 -14.75
C ALA A 30 16.23 6.65 -13.83
N GLY A 31 16.50 5.46 -14.39
CA GLY A 31 16.57 4.21 -13.63
C GLY A 31 15.23 3.78 -13.01
N PHE A 32 15.14 2.55 -12.53
CA PHE A 32 13.88 1.94 -12.10
C PHE A 32 13.19 2.69 -10.94
N GLY A 33 13.93 3.05 -9.89
CA GLY A 33 13.38 3.65 -8.67
C GLY A 33 12.67 4.99 -8.91
N PRO A 34 13.31 5.98 -9.54
CA PRO A 34 12.68 7.26 -9.87
C PRO A 34 11.45 7.13 -10.77
N LEU A 35 11.42 6.14 -11.66
CA LEU A 35 10.26 5.87 -12.52
C LEU A 35 9.08 5.29 -11.74
N VAL A 36 9.34 4.39 -10.79
CA VAL A 36 8.28 3.91 -9.90
C VAL A 36 7.72 5.06 -9.07
N LEU A 37 8.58 5.92 -8.51
CA LEU A 37 8.14 7.07 -7.73
C LEU A 37 7.33 8.07 -8.57
N SER A 38 7.74 8.33 -9.82
CA SER A 38 7.00 9.22 -10.72
C SER A 38 5.65 8.61 -11.11
N ALA A 39 5.57 7.30 -11.33
CA ALA A 39 4.31 6.60 -11.57
C ALA A 39 3.35 6.70 -10.37
N LEU A 40 3.84 6.49 -9.15
CA LEU A 40 3.06 6.66 -7.92
C LEU A 40 2.57 8.12 -7.77
N SER A 41 3.44 9.08 -8.05
CA SER A 41 3.11 10.51 -8.02
C SER A 41 2.06 10.86 -9.09
N GLY A 42 2.16 10.25 -10.28
CA GLY A 42 1.18 10.38 -11.35
C GLY A 42 -0.18 9.81 -10.96
N SER A 43 -0.23 8.62 -10.36
CA SER A 43 -1.46 8.04 -9.82
C SER A 43 -2.08 8.94 -8.75
N HIS A 44 -1.27 9.47 -7.83
CA HIS A 44 -1.74 10.44 -6.85
C HIS A 44 -2.35 11.67 -7.52
N ALA A 45 -1.69 12.27 -8.50
CA ALA A 45 -2.19 13.44 -9.23
C ALA A 45 -3.52 13.14 -9.95
N CYS A 46 -3.65 11.98 -10.60
CA CYS A 46 -4.88 11.56 -11.30
C CYS A 46 -6.09 11.41 -10.37
N PHE A 47 -5.86 10.95 -9.13
CA PHE A 47 -6.94 10.66 -8.17
C PHE A 47 -7.03 11.69 -7.03
N GLN A 48 -6.23 12.76 -7.07
CA GLN A 48 -6.12 13.77 -6.02
C GLN A 48 -7.49 14.33 -5.60
N LYS A 49 -8.40 14.55 -6.57
CA LYS A 49 -9.78 15.03 -6.32
C LYS A 49 -10.58 14.14 -5.38
N TYR A 50 -10.34 12.83 -5.38
CA TYR A 50 -11.05 11.88 -4.55
C TYR A 50 -10.38 11.67 -3.20
N GLY A 51 -9.07 11.93 -3.10
CA GLY A 51 -8.32 11.73 -1.86
C GLY A 51 -7.97 10.28 -1.53
N MET A 52 -8.40 9.36 -2.38
CA MET A 52 -8.15 7.92 -2.30
C MET A 52 -8.33 7.29 -3.67
N HIS A 53 -7.74 6.12 -3.87
CA HIS A 53 -8.01 5.27 -5.03
C HIS A 53 -7.76 3.81 -4.72
N ARG A 54 -8.42 2.93 -5.48
CA ARG A 54 -8.13 1.50 -5.50
C ARG A 54 -6.99 1.22 -6.47
N ASP A 55 -6.07 0.38 -6.02
CA ASP A 55 -5.07 -0.26 -6.84
C ASP A 55 -5.06 -1.77 -6.58
N TYR A 56 -4.23 -2.51 -7.30
CA TYR A 56 -4.04 -3.94 -7.12
C TYR A 56 -2.57 -4.25 -6.91
N SER A 57 -2.29 -5.02 -5.87
CA SER A 57 -0.98 -5.63 -5.63
C SER A 57 -1.12 -7.13 -5.83
N GLY A 58 -0.73 -7.57 -7.03
CA GLY A 58 -0.86 -8.93 -7.51
C GLY A 58 -2.30 -9.42 -7.60
N LEU A 59 -2.72 -10.23 -6.63
CA LEU A 59 -4.09 -10.75 -6.52
C LEU A 59 -4.94 -9.96 -5.52
N THR A 60 -4.31 -9.08 -4.74
CA THR A 60 -4.95 -8.44 -3.60
C THR A 60 -5.29 -6.99 -3.95
N PRO A 61 -6.58 -6.60 -3.92
CA PRO A 61 -6.94 -5.20 -4.07
C PRO A 61 -6.47 -4.41 -2.85
N ILE A 62 -5.82 -3.28 -3.09
CA ILE A 62 -5.38 -2.34 -2.06
C ILE A 62 -6.09 -1.00 -2.24
N ILE A 63 -6.28 -0.27 -1.14
CA ILE A 63 -6.83 1.08 -1.17
C ILE A 63 -5.74 2.03 -0.67
N ILE A 64 -5.34 2.94 -1.53
CA ILE A 64 -4.36 3.98 -1.21
C ILE A 64 -5.14 5.23 -0.81
N ILE A 65 -4.93 5.69 0.42
CA ILE A 65 -5.60 6.85 1.00
C ILE A 65 -4.54 7.89 1.35
N TYR A 66 -4.76 9.14 0.97
CA TYR A 66 -3.83 10.24 1.24
C TYR A 66 -4.53 11.55 1.65
N ARG A 67 -5.87 11.59 1.69
CA ARG A 67 -6.61 12.71 2.25
C ARG A 67 -6.65 12.61 3.77
N ALA A 68 -6.33 13.72 4.45
CA ALA A 68 -6.11 13.72 5.89
C ALA A 68 -7.36 13.28 6.70
N ASP A 69 -8.56 13.72 6.31
CA ASP A 69 -9.84 13.34 6.93
C ASP A 69 -10.11 11.83 6.87
N LEU A 70 -9.86 11.21 5.70
CA LEU A 70 -10.05 9.78 5.50
C LEU A 70 -9.00 8.97 6.27
N VAL A 71 -7.75 9.44 6.26
CA VAL A 71 -6.66 8.81 7.00
C VAL A 71 -6.94 8.87 8.50
N GLU A 72 -7.41 10.01 9.01
CA GLU A 72 -7.77 10.16 10.43
C GLU A 72 -8.85 9.16 10.86
N GLU A 73 -9.92 9.02 10.07
CA GLU A 73 -10.99 8.09 10.40
C GLU A 73 -10.50 6.62 10.45
N VAL A 74 -9.61 6.24 9.52
CA VAL A 74 -8.99 4.91 9.52
C VAL A 74 -8.07 4.73 10.73
N LEU A 75 -7.20 5.72 11.02
CA LEU A 75 -6.23 5.68 12.12
C LEU A 75 -6.89 5.83 13.50
N ARG A 76 -8.11 6.33 13.59
CA ARG A 76 -8.90 6.40 14.82
C ARG A 76 -9.45 5.03 15.22
N SER A 77 -9.66 4.12 14.25
CA SER A 77 -10.26 2.82 14.49
C SER A 77 -9.29 1.82 15.12
N ASN A 78 -9.53 1.45 16.38
CA ASN A 78 -8.73 0.43 17.07
C ASN A 78 -9.05 -1.02 16.62
N LYS A 79 -10.04 -1.22 15.74
CA LYS A 79 -10.47 -2.55 15.27
C LYS A 79 -9.89 -2.92 13.90
N ILE A 80 -9.63 -1.93 13.06
CA ILE A 80 -9.26 -2.13 11.64
C ILE A 80 -7.74 -2.02 11.44
N LEU A 81 -7.02 -1.43 12.40
CA LEU A 81 -5.56 -1.23 12.35
C LEU A 81 -4.78 -2.49 12.72
N THR A 82 -5.00 -3.57 11.98
CA THR A 82 -4.04 -4.66 11.94
C THR A 82 -2.90 -4.26 11.00
N LYS A 83 -1.65 -4.42 11.44
CA LYS A 83 -0.49 -4.32 10.55
C LYS A 83 -0.72 -5.37 9.47
N GLY A 84 -0.80 -4.93 8.21
CA GLY A 84 -1.38 -5.68 7.09
C GLY A 84 -1.14 -7.18 7.21
N GLY A 85 -2.20 -7.99 7.03
CA GLY A 85 -2.31 -9.39 7.48
C GLY A 85 -1.23 -10.36 7.00
N GLU A 86 -1.54 -11.65 6.88
CA GLU A 86 -0.50 -12.67 6.58
C GLU A 86 0.25 -12.44 5.25
N LEU A 87 -0.35 -11.69 4.33
CA LEU A 87 0.22 -11.26 3.03
C LEU A 87 0.81 -9.83 3.05
N GLY A 88 1.00 -9.22 4.21
CA GLY A 88 1.51 -7.85 4.35
C GLY A 88 3.04 -7.76 4.42
N GLU A 89 3.56 -6.56 4.13
CA GLU A 89 4.97 -6.18 4.24
C GLU A 89 5.63 -6.47 5.60
N TYR A 90 4.83 -6.47 6.68
CA TYR A 90 5.30 -6.79 8.03
C TYR A 90 5.69 -8.27 8.20
N ASN A 91 5.18 -9.18 7.36
CA ASN A 91 5.54 -10.60 7.40
C ASN A 91 6.98 -10.83 6.91
N LEU A 92 7.47 -10.01 5.97
CA LEU A 92 8.88 -10.04 5.57
C LEU A 92 9.80 -9.70 6.75
N LEU A 93 9.36 -8.77 7.60
CA LEU A 93 10.09 -8.35 8.79
C LEU A 93 9.95 -9.32 9.96
N HIS A 94 8.99 -10.24 9.93
CA HIS A 94 8.78 -11.22 11.00
C HIS A 94 9.99 -12.15 11.18
N SER A 95 10.67 -12.54 10.09
CA SER A 95 11.87 -13.37 10.15
C SER A 95 13.07 -12.69 10.82
N TRP A 96 13.11 -11.36 10.81
CA TRP A 96 14.21 -10.58 11.39
C TRP A 96 13.90 -10.02 12.78
N LEU A 97 12.69 -9.47 12.95
CA LEU A 97 12.27 -8.77 14.16
C LEU A 97 11.35 -9.61 15.06
N GLY A 98 11.06 -10.85 14.66
CA GLY A 98 10.15 -11.74 15.37
C GLY A 98 8.80 -11.07 15.58
N THR A 99 8.28 -11.16 16.81
CA THR A 99 7.05 -10.47 17.22
C THR A 99 7.34 -9.15 17.93
N GLY A 100 8.30 -8.34 17.45
CA GLY A 100 8.71 -7.04 18.01
C GLY A 100 7.65 -5.93 17.99
N LEU A 101 8.00 -4.70 18.36
CA LEU A 101 7.06 -3.56 18.40
C LEU A 101 6.43 -3.30 17.02
N LEU A 102 7.20 -3.49 15.95
CA LEU A 102 6.73 -3.21 14.59
C LEU A 102 5.85 -4.33 14.02
N THR A 103 6.00 -5.58 14.46
CA THR A 103 5.28 -6.75 13.92
C THR A 103 4.21 -7.31 14.87
N SER A 104 4.22 -6.92 16.15
CA SER A 104 3.16 -7.29 17.10
C SER A 104 1.87 -6.49 16.88
N THR A 105 0.72 -7.10 17.19
CA THR A 105 -0.62 -6.49 17.05
C THR A 105 -1.40 -6.64 18.36
N GLY A 106 -2.46 -5.84 18.54
CA GLY A 106 -3.39 -5.95 19.67
C GLY A 106 -2.76 -5.64 21.03
N ASP A 107 -3.13 -6.42 22.06
CA ASP A 107 -2.68 -6.20 23.45
C ASP A 107 -1.16 -6.36 23.61
N LYS A 108 -0.55 -7.25 22.84
CA LYS A 108 0.90 -7.44 22.84
C LYS A 108 1.64 -6.18 22.37
N TRP A 109 1.11 -5.50 21.36
CA TRP A 109 1.65 -4.21 20.90
C TRP A 109 1.39 -3.09 21.92
N ARG A 110 0.15 -3.01 22.45
CA ARG A 110 -0.24 -1.99 23.43
C ARG A 110 0.62 -2.01 24.69
N SER A 111 0.86 -3.20 25.23
CA SER A 111 1.72 -3.37 26.41
C SER A 111 3.14 -2.87 26.15
N ARG A 112 3.73 -3.25 25.00
CA ARG A 112 5.12 -2.91 24.66
C ARG A 112 5.35 -1.44 24.30
N ARG A 113 4.35 -0.73 23.76
CA ARG A 113 4.46 0.70 23.46
C ARG A 113 4.39 1.58 24.73
N ARG A 114 3.84 1.05 25.83
CA ARG A 114 3.65 1.79 27.08
C ARG A 114 4.82 1.64 28.06
N LEU A 115 5.70 0.67 27.83
CA LEU A 115 6.98 0.52 28.52
C LEU A 115 7.94 1.62 28.06
#